data_AF-A0A2E1HZA9-F1
#
_entry.id   AF-A0A2E1HZA9-F1
#
_cell.length_a   1.000
_cell.length_b   1.000
_cell.length_c   1.000
_cell.angle_alpha   90.00
_cell.angle_beta   90.00
_cell.angle_gamma   90.00
#
_symmetry.space_group_name_H-M   'P 1'
#
loop_
_entity.id
_entity.type
_entity.pdbx_description
1 polymer ?
#
loop_
_entity_poly.entity_id
_entity_poly.type
_entity_poly.pdbx_seq_one_letter_code
_entity_poly.pdbx_strand_id
1 'polypeptide(L)'
;FSVDVINEMLEENPVGLALRIVSMREAVAGHETLRRRVSNLDWTRDPELSISVNLELSRPDRLEALAANIPQLMMSLAQKDVVDEHFSFIAWRPRKRSRPMLIPVPQNTVEDAMEAILEEMDSSEEEIVEPIVETVQEVIEEKEIVSPEPIVEIEAEAASEITVIEEVPEAVEEVDVVPEAVEEDEDVEEFVPEIEIIEPSSPENPIPSDGDSASLVKLLRALGLEDEANLLEDNEDLSLVRRALASHVGIEPRDMRLDRLLRLALRLIPNGDESDGKKLSLLATLADLADGLSKWTRTRLEARHNGSEGVLLNDAIALGKALERTPGPGTMVPLDADEFELPASDDTEGLANEVNVLKRRVMLSSSGGVR
;
A
#
# COMPACT_ATOMS: atom_id res chain seq x y z
N PHE A 1 3.86 -20.17 -16.83
CA PHE A 1 3.23 -20.80 -17.99
C PHE A 1 3.94 -22.12 -18.22
N SER A 2 3.20 -23.19 -18.55
CA SER A 2 3.78 -24.37 -19.20
C SER A 2 4.26 -23.93 -20.60
N VAL A 3 5.42 -24.42 -21.01
CA VAL A 3 6.07 -24.10 -22.31
C VAL A 3 6.43 -25.36 -23.08
N ASP A 4 6.01 -26.52 -22.58
CA ASP A 4 6.43 -27.84 -23.03
C ASP A 4 5.93 -28.09 -24.47
N VAL A 5 4.67 -27.74 -24.73
CA VAL A 5 4.05 -27.73 -26.08
C VAL A 5 4.68 -26.68 -27.01
N ILE A 6 5.20 -25.56 -26.47
CA ILE A 6 5.92 -24.57 -27.29
C ILE A 6 7.28 -25.13 -27.75
N ASN A 7 7.97 -25.90 -26.89
CA ASN A 7 9.22 -26.55 -27.24
C ASN A 7 8.98 -27.65 -28.30
N GLU A 8 7.93 -28.46 -28.14
CA GLU A 8 7.48 -29.45 -29.13
C GLU A 8 7.17 -28.79 -30.50
N MET A 9 6.40 -27.69 -30.50
CA MET A 9 6.13 -26.90 -31.71
C MET A 9 7.38 -26.23 -32.32
N LEU A 10 8.40 -25.92 -31.52
CA LEU A 10 9.67 -25.37 -31.99
C LEU A 10 10.52 -26.43 -32.72
N GLU A 11 10.45 -27.68 -32.27
CA GLU A 11 11.11 -28.83 -32.90
C GLU A 11 10.38 -29.26 -34.19
N GLU A 12 9.04 -29.29 -34.21
CA GLU A 12 8.27 -29.67 -35.41
C GLU A 12 8.20 -28.57 -36.48
N ASN A 13 7.89 -27.32 -36.10
CA ASN A 13 7.63 -26.24 -37.05
C ASN A 13 7.94 -24.84 -36.48
N PRO A 14 9.23 -24.44 -36.46
CA PRO A 14 9.65 -23.15 -35.90
C PRO A 14 9.05 -21.94 -36.65
N VAL A 15 8.71 -22.07 -37.93
CA VAL A 15 8.10 -20.98 -38.73
C VAL A 15 6.63 -20.78 -38.36
N GLY A 16 5.88 -21.88 -38.20
CA GLY A 16 4.50 -21.84 -37.71
C GLY A 16 4.40 -21.30 -36.30
N LEU A 17 5.33 -21.67 -35.42
CA LEU A 17 5.45 -21.11 -34.08
C LEU A 17 5.79 -19.62 -34.10
N ALA A 18 6.73 -19.17 -34.95
CA ALA A 18 7.13 -17.76 -35.04
C ALA A 18 5.95 -16.82 -35.37
N LEU A 19 5.02 -17.26 -36.22
CA LEU A 19 3.79 -16.52 -36.52
C LEU A 19 2.83 -16.45 -35.31
N ARG A 20 2.66 -17.57 -34.58
CA ARG A 20 1.79 -17.62 -33.38
C ARG A 20 2.38 -16.92 -32.15
N ILE A 21 3.70 -16.79 -32.05
CA ILE A 21 4.36 -16.11 -30.92
C ILE A 21 3.84 -14.68 -30.71
N VAL A 22 3.35 -14.01 -31.77
CA VAL A 22 2.73 -12.67 -31.66
C VAL A 22 1.39 -12.75 -30.91
N SER A 23 0.42 -13.55 -31.37
CA SER A 23 -0.88 -13.66 -30.68
C SER A 23 -0.75 -14.28 -29.28
N MET A 24 0.19 -15.22 -29.08
CA MET A 24 0.51 -15.73 -27.75
C MET A 24 1.00 -14.63 -26.79
N ARG A 25 1.79 -13.65 -27.27
CA ARG A 25 2.26 -12.52 -26.44
C ARG A 25 1.11 -11.58 -26.09
N GLU A 26 0.22 -11.31 -27.03
CA GLU A 26 -0.98 -10.49 -26.83
C GLU A 26 -1.95 -11.18 -25.84
N ALA A 27 -2.20 -12.48 -26.00
CA ALA A 27 -3.03 -13.27 -25.09
C ALA A 27 -2.42 -13.40 -23.68
N VAL A 28 -1.08 -13.47 -23.56
CA VAL A 28 -0.37 -13.42 -22.27
C VAL A 28 -0.45 -12.02 -21.62
N ALA A 29 -0.42 -10.94 -22.40
CA ALA A 29 -0.68 -9.59 -21.89
C ALA A 29 -2.14 -9.45 -21.40
N GLY A 30 -3.09 -10.05 -22.12
CA GLY A 30 -4.51 -10.16 -21.73
C GLY A 30 -4.81 -11.15 -20.58
N HIS A 31 -3.82 -11.85 -20.03
CA HIS A 31 -4.05 -12.91 -19.03
C HIS A 31 -4.79 -12.41 -17.78
N GLU A 32 -4.53 -11.16 -17.34
CA GLU A 32 -5.18 -10.56 -16.18
C GLU A 32 -6.68 -10.29 -16.40
N THR A 33 -7.09 -9.85 -17.60
CA THR A 33 -8.52 -9.62 -17.92
C THR A 33 -9.24 -10.93 -18.18
N LEU A 34 -8.57 -11.89 -18.84
CA LEU A 34 -9.04 -13.26 -18.99
C LEU A 34 -9.31 -13.90 -17.61
N ARG A 35 -8.35 -13.83 -16.69
CA ARG A 35 -8.48 -14.41 -15.34
C ARG A 35 -9.70 -13.83 -14.59
N ARG A 36 -9.95 -12.52 -14.70
CA ARG A 36 -11.13 -11.86 -14.07
C ARG A 36 -12.45 -12.33 -14.68
N ARG A 37 -12.52 -12.52 -16.00
CA ARG A 37 -13.73 -13.07 -16.65
C ARG A 37 -13.99 -14.51 -16.20
N VAL A 38 -12.95 -15.33 -16.05
CA VAL A 38 -13.06 -16.73 -15.61
C VAL A 38 -13.35 -16.84 -14.12
N SER A 39 -12.83 -15.96 -13.26
CA SER A 39 -13.12 -15.98 -11.81
C SER A 39 -14.56 -15.59 -11.44
N ASN A 40 -15.29 -14.97 -12.36
CA ASN A 40 -16.65 -14.47 -12.14
C ASN A 40 -17.73 -15.44 -12.68
N LEU A 41 -17.40 -16.72 -12.86
CA LEU A 41 -18.32 -17.77 -13.28
C LEU A 41 -18.71 -18.68 -12.09
N ASP A 42 -19.92 -19.24 -12.13
CA ASP A 42 -20.47 -20.12 -11.08
C ASP A 42 -19.79 -21.50 -11.05
N TRP A 43 -18.58 -21.59 -10.49
CA TRP A 43 -17.81 -22.85 -10.45
C TRP A 43 -18.37 -23.92 -9.49
N THR A 44 -19.27 -23.54 -8.58
CA THR A 44 -20.02 -24.42 -7.67
C THR A 44 -20.85 -25.50 -8.39
N ARG A 45 -21.09 -25.31 -9.69
CA ARG A 45 -21.85 -26.22 -10.57
C ARG A 45 -20.97 -27.24 -11.32
N ASP A 46 -19.65 -27.02 -11.38
CA ASP A 46 -18.72 -27.92 -12.08
C ASP A 46 -17.26 -27.74 -11.60
N PRO A 47 -16.88 -28.39 -10.48
CA PRO A 47 -15.50 -28.34 -10.00
C PRO A 47 -14.51 -29.07 -10.93
N GLU A 48 -14.94 -30.08 -11.71
CA GLU A 48 -14.05 -30.80 -12.63
C GLU A 48 -13.64 -29.92 -13.82
N LEU A 49 -14.60 -29.23 -14.45
CA LEU A 49 -14.31 -28.31 -15.55
C LEU A 49 -13.41 -27.17 -15.08
N SER A 50 -13.59 -26.69 -13.83
CA SER A 50 -12.71 -25.70 -13.22
C SER A 50 -11.22 -26.11 -13.28
N ILE A 51 -10.90 -27.39 -13.04
CA ILE A 51 -9.52 -27.91 -13.08
C ILE A 51 -8.96 -27.86 -14.50
N SER A 52 -9.75 -28.27 -15.50
CA SER A 52 -9.34 -28.22 -16.91
C SER A 52 -9.08 -26.79 -17.40
N VAL A 53 -9.94 -25.84 -17.03
CA VAL A 53 -9.76 -24.41 -17.32
C VAL A 53 -8.56 -23.84 -16.58
N ASN A 54 -8.26 -24.31 -15.36
CA ASN A 54 -7.05 -23.90 -14.64
C ASN A 54 -5.77 -24.40 -15.33
N LEU A 55 -5.80 -25.60 -15.93
CA LEU A 55 -4.72 -26.12 -16.77
C LEU A 55 -4.56 -25.31 -18.07
N GLU A 56 -5.65 -24.91 -18.72
CA GLU A 56 -5.60 -24.04 -19.91
C GLU A 56 -5.10 -22.62 -19.58
N LEU A 57 -5.51 -22.02 -18.45
CA LEU A 57 -4.95 -20.74 -17.96
C LEU A 57 -3.43 -20.78 -17.73
N SER A 58 -2.84 -21.96 -17.57
CA SER A 58 -1.39 -22.15 -17.44
C SER A 58 -0.65 -22.24 -18.79
N ARG A 59 -1.35 -22.40 -19.92
CA ARG A 59 -0.80 -22.70 -21.26
C ARG A 59 -1.05 -21.52 -22.24
N PRO A 60 0.00 -20.84 -22.73
CA PRO A 60 -0.14 -19.60 -23.51
C PRO A 60 -0.84 -19.80 -24.87
N ASP A 61 -0.58 -20.90 -25.57
CA ASP A 61 -1.23 -21.29 -26.84
C ASP A 61 -2.76 -21.52 -26.70
N ARG A 62 -3.27 -21.70 -25.48
CA ARG A 62 -4.71 -21.93 -25.21
C ARG A 62 -5.47 -20.72 -24.69
N LEU A 63 -4.78 -19.63 -24.33
CA LEU A 63 -5.43 -18.44 -23.75
C LEU A 63 -6.42 -17.77 -24.73
N GLU A 64 -6.06 -17.70 -26.01
CA GLU A 64 -6.90 -17.12 -27.07
C GLU A 64 -8.19 -17.93 -27.27
N ALA A 65 -8.06 -19.27 -27.37
CA ALA A 65 -9.20 -20.18 -27.48
C ALA A 65 -10.09 -20.13 -26.23
N LEU A 66 -9.51 -20.14 -25.02
CA LEU A 66 -10.24 -20.04 -23.76
C LEU A 66 -11.00 -18.70 -23.65
N ALA A 67 -10.39 -17.59 -24.07
CA ALA A 67 -11.02 -16.27 -24.06
C ALA A 67 -12.28 -16.17 -24.94
N ALA A 68 -12.30 -16.93 -26.04
CA ALA A 68 -13.44 -17.10 -26.94
C ALA A 68 -14.46 -18.13 -26.42
N ASN A 69 -14.04 -19.14 -25.65
CA ASN A 69 -14.88 -20.22 -25.14
C ASN A 69 -15.77 -19.81 -23.95
N ILE A 70 -15.41 -18.75 -23.21
CA ILE A 70 -16.14 -18.29 -22.01
C ILE A 70 -17.69 -18.24 -22.14
N PRO A 71 -18.31 -17.76 -23.23
CA PRO A 71 -19.77 -17.77 -23.36
C PRO A 71 -20.38 -19.18 -23.39
N GLN A 72 -19.66 -20.16 -23.94
CA GLN A 72 -20.07 -21.57 -23.93
C GLN A 72 -19.89 -22.18 -22.54
N LEU A 73 -18.79 -21.84 -21.85
CA LEU A 73 -18.57 -22.26 -20.45
C LEU A 73 -19.67 -21.74 -19.52
N MET A 74 -20.03 -20.45 -19.66
CA MET A 74 -21.14 -19.83 -18.94
C MET A 74 -22.47 -20.55 -19.22
N MET A 75 -22.73 -20.91 -20.48
CA MET A 75 -23.93 -21.66 -20.87
C MET A 75 -23.94 -23.09 -20.32
N SER A 76 -22.80 -23.79 -20.32
CA SER A 76 -22.70 -25.16 -19.76
C SER A 76 -22.78 -25.19 -18.23
N LEU A 77 -22.25 -24.17 -17.54
CA LEU A 77 -22.42 -24.01 -16.10
C LEU A 77 -23.89 -23.71 -15.78
N ALA A 78 -24.52 -22.76 -16.49
CA ALA A 78 -25.93 -22.42 -16.28
C ALA A 78 -26.92 -23.58 -16.53
N GLN A 79 -26.52 -24.61 -17.30
CA GLN A 79 -27.29 -25.84 -17.53
C GLN A 79 -27.08 -26.93 -16.46
N LYS A 80 -26.14 -26.75 -15.54
CA LYS A 80 -25.87 -27.70 -14.45
C LYS A 80 -26.45 -27.21 -13.13
N ASP A 81 -26.90 -28.18 -12.34
CA ASP A 81 -27.24 -27.99 -10.93
C ASP A 81 -25.99 -27.70 -10.10
N VAL A 82 -26.17 -27.19 -8.88
CA VAL A 82 -25.06 -26.96 -7.94
C VAL A 82 -24.58 -28.31 -7.39
N VAL A 83 -23.26 -28.53 -7.42
CA VAL A 83 -22.61 -29.78 -6.97
C VAL A 83 -21.92 -29.59 -5.62
N ASP A 84 -21.34 -28.41 -5.39
CA ASP A 84 -20.67 -28.02 -4.14
C ASP A 84 -20.90 -26.52 -3.90
N GLU A 85 -21.70 -26.19 -2.88
CA GLU A 85 -22.06 -24.82 -2.49
C GLU A 85 -20.89 -24.02 -1.89
N HIS A 86 -19.80 -24.69 -1.48
CA HIS A 86 -18.64 -24.08 -0.85
C HIS A 86 -17.40 -24.03 -1.77
N PHE A 87 -17.53 -24.50 -3.02
CA PHE A 87 -16.42 -24.53 -3.97
C PHE A 87 -15.95 -23.12 -4.37
N SER A 88 -14.69 -22.79 -4.04
CA SER A 88 -14.06 -21.51 -4.41
C SER A 88 -12.98 -21.68 -5.48
N PHE A 89 -13.17 -21.03 -6.63
CA PHE A 89 -12.26 -21.18 -7.78
C PHE A 89 -11.04 -20.25 -7.73
N ILE A 90 -9.87 -20.83 -7.44
CA ILE A 90 -8.59 -20.11 -7.44
C ILE A 90 -7.91 -20.20 -8.82
N ALA A 91 -8.22 -19.22 -9.66
CA ALA A 91 -7.66 -19.09 -11.01
C ALA A 91 -6.12 -18.89 -11.01
N TRP A 92 -5.41 -19.72 -11.77
CA TRP A 92 -3.95 -19.77 -11.85
C TRP A 92 -3.32 -18.42 -12.22
N ARG A 93 -2.14 -18.13 -11.64
CA ARG A 93 -1.39 -16.89 -11.87
C ARG A 93 0.08 -17.19 -12.20
N PRO A 94 0.69 -16.49 -13.17
CA PRO A 94 2.11 -16.63 -13.43
C PRO A 94 2.93 -16.11 -12.24
N ARG A 95 3.64 -17.01 -11.55
CA ARG A 95 4.61 -16.63 -10.51
C ARG A 95 5.70 -15.74 -11.12
N LYS A 96 5.64 -14.43 -10.87
CA LYS A 96 6.70 -13.48 -11.20
C LYS A 96 7.95 -13.84 -10.42
N ARG A 97 8.84 -14.65 -11.00
CA ARG A 97 10.19 -14.88 -10.43
C ARG A 97 10.94 -13.55 -10.46
N SER A 98 11.07 -12.92 -9.29
CA SER A 98 12.00 -11.81 -9.04
C SER A 98 13.43 -12.33 -9.19
N ARG A 99 13.92 -12.37 -10.44
CA ARG A 99 15.34 -12.56 -10.70
C ARG A 99 16.05 -11.35 -10.07
N PRO A 100 17.07 -11.52 -9.22
CA PRO A 100 17.81 -10.38 -8.71
C PRO A 100 18.40 -9.62 -9.90
N MET A 101 18.02 -8.35 -10.06
CA MET A 101 18.69 -7.50 -11.04
C MET A 101 20.06 -7.15 -10.47
N LEU A 102 21.11 -7.48 -11.22
CA LEU A 102 22.44 -6.93 -10.96
C LEU A 102 22.36 -5.43 -11.23
N ILE A 103 22.32 -4.64 -10.15
CA ILE A 103 22.48 -3.20 -10.22
C ILE A 103 23.94 -2.95 -10.62
N PRO A 104 24.24 -2.24 -11.72
CA PRO A 104 25.60 -1.90 -12.07
C PRO A 104 26.16 -0.96 -10.99
N VAL A 105 27.17 -1.43 -10.26
CA VAL A 105 27.95 -0.58 -9.36
C VAL A 105 28.82 0.34 -10.23
N PRO A 106 28.75 1.67 -10.08
CA PRO A 106 29.68 2.56 -10.76
C PRO A 106 31.10 2.25 -10.25
N GLN A 107 31.99 1.84 -11.15
CA GLN A 107 33.35 1.41 -10.77
C GLN A 107 34.28 2.57 -10.42
N ASN A 108 33.95 3.78 -10.89
CA ASN A 108 34.62 5.02 -10.55
C ASN A 108 34.35 5.40 -9.08
N THR A 109 35.16 4.84 -8.18
CA THR A 109 35.23 5.29 -6.79
C THR A 109 35.95 6.64 -6.70
N VAL A 110 36.03 7.20 -5.49
CA VAL A 110 36.70 8.50 -5.29
C VAL A 110 38.22 8.34 -5.39
N GLU A 111 38.75 7.14 -5.14
CA GLU A 111 40.17 6.81 -5.34
C GLU A 111 40.59 6.92 -6.82
N ASP A 112 39.91 6.26 -7.76
CA ASP A 112 40.20 6.35 -9.21
C ASP A 112 40.24 7.81 -9.71
N ALA A 113 39.31 8.63 -9.23
CA ALA A 113 39.24 10.05 -9.58
C ALA A 113 40.39 10.87 -8.97
N MET A 114 40.89 10.48 -7.79
CA MET A 114 42.01 11.15 -7.13
C MET A 114 43.36 10.70 -7.69
N GLU A 115 43.50 9.44 -8.11
CA GLU A 115 44.68 8.90 -8.80
C GLU A 115 44.86 9.59 -10.17
N ALA A 116 43.79 9.72 -10.96
CA ALA A 116 43.82 10.45 -12.22
C ALA A 116 44.22 11.94 -12.08
N ILE A 117 43.76 12.61 -11.02
CA ILE A 117 44.15 14.02 -10.73
C ILE A 117 45.63 14.13 -10.35
N LEU A 118 46.18 13.14 -9.64
CA LEU A 118 47.61 13.12 -9.29
C LEU A 118 48.48 12.82 -10.52
N GLU A 119 48.05 11.92 -11.41
CA GLU A 119 48.77 11.62 -12.65
C GLU A 119 48.76 12.82 -13.64
N GLU A 120 47.68 13.60 -13.68
CA GLU A 120 47.61 14.88 -14.41
C GLU A 120 48.55 15.96 -13.81
N MET A 121 48.79 15.93 -12.48
CA MET A 121 49.76 16.84 -11.84
C MET A 121 51.22 16.43 -12.10
N ASP A 122 51.59 15.17 -11.89
CA ASP A 122 52.97 14.69 -12.09
C ASP A 122 53.42 14.84 -13.56
N SER A 123 52.48 14.67 -14.52
CA SER A 123 52.76 14.88 -15.95
C SER A 123 52.96 16.34 -16.36
N SER A 124 52.80 17.31 -15.46
CA SER A 124 52.94 18.75 -15.74
C SER A 124 54.33 19.35 -15.46
N GLU A 125 55.25 18.61 -14.82
CA GLU A 125 56.60 19.12 -14.47
C GLU A 125 57.70 18.80 -15.51
N GLU A 126 57.48 17.89 -16.47
CA GLU A 126 58.47 17.49 -17.49
C GLU A 126 58.05 17.77 -18.95
N GLU A 127 58.13 19.03 -19.41
CA GLU A 127 58.89 19.31 -20.65
C GLU A 127 59.27 20.80 -20.83
N ILE A 128 60.42 21.05 -21.47
CA ILE A 128 60.99 22.38 -21.66
C ILE A 128 60.90 22.80 -23.13
N VAL A 129 60.15 23.88 -23.37
CA VAL A 129 60.28 24.88 -24.46
C VAL A 129 61.17 24.50 -25.67
N GLU A 130 60.54 24.29 -26.82
CA GLU A 130 60.93 24.98 -28.07
C GLU A 130 59.70 25.21 -29.00
N PRO A 131 59.59 26.35 -29.72
CA PRO A 131 58.38 26.70 -30.49
C PRO A 131 58.54 26.49 -32.01
N ILE A 132 57.45 26.24 -32.77
CA ILE A 132 57.33 26.65 -34.20
C ILE A 132 55.91 26.51 -34.82
N VAL A 133 55.47 27.59 -35.49
CA VAL A 133 54.28 27.87 -36.36
C VAL A 133 52.84 27.62 -35.89
N GLU A 134 52.00 28.61 -36.20
CA GLU A 134 50.53 28.56 -36.29
C GLU A 134 50.04 27.67 -37.45
N THR A 135 48.81 27.14 -37.33
CA THR A 135 47.86 27.15 -38.47
C THR A 135 46.42 27.23 -37.94
N VAL A 136 45.62 28.13 -38.52
CA VAL A 136 44.24 28.41 -38.08
C VAL A 136 43.25 27.60 -38.91
N GLN A 137 42.23 27.01 -38.27
CA GLN A 137 40.99 26.62 -38.96
C GLN A 137 39.79 26.60 -38.01
N GLU A 138 38.83 27.50 -38.21
CA GLU A 138 37.51 27.47 -37.55
C GLU A 138 36.55 26.52 -38.29
N VAL A 139 35.78 25.73 -37.53
CA VAL A 139 34.41 25.26 -37.87
C VAL A 139 33.69 25.11 -36.51
N ILE A 140 32.97 26.11 -35.99
CA ILE A 140 31.59 26.55 -36.34
C ILE A 140 30.52 25.52 -35.93
N GLU A 141 29.59 25.95 -35.07
CA GLU A 141 28.40 25.19 -34.65
C GLU A 141 27.39 25.03 -35.80
N GLU A 142 26.60 23.96 -35.77
CA GLU A 142 25.22 24.02 -36.25
C GLU A 142 24.27 23.25 -35.30
N LYS A 143 23.41 24.00 -34.59
CA LYS A 143 22.22 23.47 -33.93
C LYS A 143 21.03 23.84 -34.82
N GLU A 144 20.28 22.86 -35.31
CA GLU A 144 18.97 23.14 -35.91
C GLU A 144 17.83 22.71 -34.98
N ILE A 145 16.86 23.61 -34.80
CA ILE A 145 15.68 23.44 -33.97
C ILE A 145 14.47 23.75 -34.83
N VAL A 146 13.53 22.81 -34.94
CA VAL A 146 12.24 23.03 -35.63
C VAL A 146 11.10 22.63 -34.70
N SER A 147 10.06 23.48 -34.61
CA SER A 147 8.92 23.36 -33.69
C SER A 147 7.67 22.72 -34.36
N PRO A 148 6.64 22.33 -33.57
CA PRO A 148 5.50 21.54 -34.03
C PRO A 148 4.25 22.38 -34.36
N GLU A 149 3.26 21.75 -35.02
CA GLU A 149 1.89 22.24 -35.27
C GLU A 149 0.96 21.03 -35.64
N PRO A 150 -0.39 21.12 -35.62
CA PRO A 150 -1.23 21.35 -34.44
C PRO A 150 -2.42 20.36 -34.32
N ILE A 151 -3.46 20.76 -33.57
CA ILE A 151 -4.61 19.99 -33.06
C ILE A 151 -5.78 19.88 -34.07
N VAL A 152 -6.61 18.84 -33.96
CA VAL A 152 -8.01 18.81 -34.47
C VAL A 152 -8.95 18.19 -33.43
N GLU A 153 -10.06 18.86 -33.15
CA GLU A 153 -11.17 18.41 -32.29
C GLU A 153 -12.32 17.82 -33.13
N ILE A 154 -13.09 16.87 -32.58
CA ILE A 154 -14.44 16.53 -33.08
C ILE A 154 -15.35 16.17 -31.89
N GLU A 155 -16.38 17.00 -31.67
CA GLU A 155 -17.59 16.63 -30.90
C GLU A 155 -18.73 16.25 -31.88
N ALA A 156 -19.63 15.33 -31.47
CA ALA A 156 -20.98 15.22 -32.02
C ALA A 156 -21.92 14.42 -31.09
N GLU A 157 -23.14 14.90 -30.90
CA GLU A 157 -24.18 14.37 -29.99
C GLU A 157 -24.99 13.19 -30.58
N ALA A 158 -25.74 12.46 -29.74
CA ALA A 158 -27.23 12.52 -29.70
C ALA A 158 -27.99 11.21 -29.31
N ALA A 159 -28.73 11.31 -28.20
CA ALA A 159 -30.14 10.89 -27.98
C ALA A 159 -30.66 9.44 -28.17
N SER A 160 -31.11 8.82 -27.05
CA SER A 160 -32.45 8.19 -26.78
C SER A 160 -32.30 7.28 -25.53
N GLU A 161 -33.01 7.38 -24.39
CA GLU A 161 -34.39 7.75 -23.99
C GLU A 161 -35.32 6.51 -23.81
N ILE A 162 -36.31 6.60 -22.89
CA ILE A 162 -37.17 5.54 -22.28
C ILE A 162 -36.45 4.86 -21.07
N THR A 163 -36.81 5.00 -19.78
CA THR A 163 -38.09 5.06 -19.00
C THR A 163 -38.82 3.69 -18.91
N VAL A 164 -39.59 3.29 -17.89
CA VAL A 164 -40.13 3.92 -16.66
C VAL A 164 -40.56 2.83 -15.65
N ILE A 165 -40.41 3.04 -14.31
CA ILE A 165 -41.24 2.45 -13.20
C ILE A 165 -41.26 0.89 -13.07
N GLU A 166 -41.64 0.16 -11.98
CA GLU A 166 -42.02 0.35 -10.54
C GLU A 166 -41.04 -0.57 -9.71
N GLU A 167 -41.14 -1.11 -8.48
CA GLU A 167 -41.99 -1.10 -7.26
C GLU A 167 -41.10 -1.58 -6.04
N VAL A 168 -41.60 -1.61 -4.80
CA VAL A 168 -40.94 -2.21 -3.61
C VAL A 168 -41.97 -2.97 -2.75
N PRO A 169 -41.66 -4.20 -2.30
CA PRO A 169 -41.70 -4.55 -0.86
C PRO A 169 -40.45 -5.37 -0.46
N GLU A 170 -39.83 -5.24 0.72
CA GLU A 170 -40.32 -5.12 2.11
C GLU A 170 -40.99 -6.40 2.66
N ALA A 171 -40.20 -7.23 3.33
CA ALA A 171 -40.61 -8.20 4.35
C ALA A 171 -39.41 -8.51 5.27
N VAL A 172 -39.67 -8.88 6.52
CA VAL A 172 -38.66 -9.10 7.58
C VAL A 172 -38.82 -10.51 8.13
N GLU A 173 -37.72 -11.20 8.46
CA GLU A 173 -37.75 -12.32 9.39
C GLU A 173 -36.46 -12.36 10.24
N GLU A 174 -36.63 -12.39 11.55
CA GLU A 174 -35.56 -12.49 12.56
C GLU A 174 -35.37 -13.96 12.95
N VAL A 175 -34.13 -14.41 13.18
CA VAL A 175 -33.85 -15.67 13.89
C VAL A 175 -32.69 -15.48 14.87
N ASP A 176 -32.95 -15.78 16.14
CA ASP A 176 -32.00 -15.66 17.24
C ASP A 176 -30.98 -16.81 17.31
N VAL A 177 -29.73 -16.44 17.63
CA VAL A 177 -28.85 -17.01 18.66
C VAL A 177 -28.83 -18.54 18.88
N VAL A 178 -27.64 -19.15 18.73
CA VAL A 178 -26.87 -19.82 19.82
C VAL A 178 -25.43 -20.06 19.33
N PRO A 179 -24.38 -19.84 20.16
CA PRO A 179 -22.98 -20.12 19.80
C PRO A 179 -22.59 -21.59 20.04
N GLU A 180 -21.62 -22.08 19.27
CA GLU A 180 -20.88 -23.32 19.55
C GLU A 180 -19.43 -22.97 19.94
N ALA A 181 -18.80 -23.84 20.73
CA ALA A 181 -17.61 -23.47 21.53
C ALA A 181 -16.43 -24.43 21.34
N VAL A 182 -15.22 -23.85 21.37
CA VAL A 182 -13.96 -24.40 21.89
C VAL A 182 -13.63 -25.87 21.56
N GLU A 183 -12.55 -26.07 20.80
CA GLU A 183 -11.54 -27.07 21.16
C GLU A 183 -10.18 -26.35 21.32
N GLU A 184 -9.36 -26.85 22.24
CA GLU A 184 -8.04 -26.32 22.63
C GLU A 184 -6.90 -27.24 22.13
N ASP A 185 -5.66 -26.92 22.52
CA ASP A 185 -4.43 -27.73 22.53
C ASP A 185 -3.41 -27.63 21.37
N GLU A 186 -2.16 -28.00 21.74
CA GLU A 186 -0.89 -27.99 21.00
C GLU A 186 -0.31 -26.58 20.63
N ASP A 187 0.87 -26.18 21.12
CA ASP A 187 1.77 -26.78 22.12
C ASP A 187 2.72 -25.72 22.73
N VAL A 188 3.31 -25.97 23.91
CA VAL A 188 4.09 -24.98 24.68
C VAL A 188 5.58 -25.35 24.78
N GLU A 189 6.48 -24.54 24.20
CA GLU A 189 7.91 -24.56 24.53
C GLU A 189 8.27 -23.44 25.54
N GLU A 190 8.35 -23.82 26.81
CA GLU A 190 8.66 -22.95 27.94
C GLU A 190 10.18 -22.72 28.08
N PHE A 191 10.67 -21.51 27.79
CA PHE A 191 12.10 -21.16 27.91
C PHE A 191 12.33 -20.16 29.06
N VAL A 192 12.73 -20.68 30.23
CA VAL A 192 12.96 -19.88 31.45
C VAL A 192 14.45 -19.57 31.65
N PRO A 193 14.87 -18.29 31.59
CA PRO A 193 16.09 -17.82 32.24
C PRO A 193 15.77 -17.28 33.65
N GLU A 194 16.50 -17.85 34.61
CA GLU A 194 16.50 -17.59 36.06
C GLU A 194 16.39 -16.11 36.48
N ILE A 195 15.39 -15.79 37.32
CA ILE A 195 15.15 -14.44 37.87
C ILE A 195 15.91 -14.28 39.19
N GLU A 196 16.85 -13.32 39.27
CA GLU A 196 17.41 -12.90 40.57
C GLU A 196 16.37 -12.10 41.37
N ILE A 197 16.02 -12.60 42.55
CA ILE A 197 15.01 -12.00 43.43
C ILE A 197 15.64 -10.86 44.25
N ILE A 198 15.13 -9.65 44.08
CA ILE A 198 15.39 -8.52 44.99
C ILE A 198 14.04 -8.07 45.58
N GLU A 199 13.92 -8.09 46.91
CA GLU A 199 12.68 -7.78 47.62
C GLU A 199 12.34 -6.26 47.62
N PRO A 200 11.05 -5.90 47.74
CA PRO A 200 10.57 -4.59 47.30
C PRO A 200 10.80 -3.45 48.31
N SER A 201 11.12 -2.27 47.79
CA SER A 201 10.95 -0.98 48.47
C SER A 201 9.99 -0.09 47.67
N SER A 202 9.27 0.81 48.36
CA SER A 202 8.20 1.62 47.79
C SER A 202 7.84 2.78 48.74
N PRO A 203 7.39 3.96 48.26
CA PRO A 203 7.59 4.55 46.93
C PRO A 203 8.20 5.97 47.00
N GLU A 204 9.19 6.27 46.15
CA GLU A 204 9.57 7.65 45.84
C GLU A 204 9.63 7.82 44.31
N ASN A 205 8.90 8.79 43.77
CA ASN A 205 8.81 9.03 42.33
C ASN A 205 10.13 9.63 41.81
N PRO A 206 10.83 9.02 40.84
CA PRO A 206 11.77 9.74 40.00
C PRO A 206 10.98 10.59 39.00
N ILE A 207 11.09 11.92 39.11
CA ILE A 207 10.47 12.85 38.14
C ILE A 207 11.29 12.79 36.83
N PRO A 208 10.69 12.45 35.67
CA PRO A 208 11.42 12.33 34.41
C PRO A 208 11.72 13.70 33.74
N SER A 209 12.78 14.36 34.20
CA SER A 209 13.72 15.16 33.40
C SER A 209 13.20 15.93 32.16
N ASP A 210 12.63 17.12 32.34
CA ASP A 210 12.78 18.39 31.58
C ASP A 210 12.88 18.42 30.01
N GLY A 211 12.69 17.32 29.27
CA GLY A 211 12.96 17.27 27.82
C GLY A 211 12.22 16.20 27.03
N ASP A 212 11.55 15.27 27.70
CA ASP A 212 10.97 14.08 27.07
C ASP A 212 9.60 14.32 26.41
N SER A 213 8.84 15.34 26.85
CA SER A 213 7.48 15.62 26.38
C SER A 213 7.37 16.08 24.91
N ALA A 214 8.46 16.61 24.33
CA ALA A 214 8.45 17.30 23.02
C ALA A 214 7.89 16.46 21.85
N SER A 215 8.10 15.14 21.85
CA SER A 215 7.58 14.24 20.81
C SER A 215 6.06 14.07 20.89
N LEU A 216 5.50 14.09 22.11
CA LEU A 216 4.06 14.01 22.36
C LEU A 216 3.38 15.35 22.06
N VAL A 217 4.00 16.48 22.44
CA VAL A 217 3.57 17.83 22.05
C VAL A 217 3.48 17.99 20.53
N LYS A 218 4.50 17.53 19.78
CA LYS A 218 4.48 17.54 18.30
C LYS A 218 3.31 16.72 17.74
N LEU A 219 3.03 15.54 18.32
CA LEU A 219 1.91 14.70 17.91
C LEU A 219 0.56 15.38 18.14
N LEU A 220 0.35 16.01 19.31
CA LEU A 220 -0.89 16.73 19.62
C LEU A 220 -1.14 17.88 18.64
N ARG A 221 -0.11 18.67 18.33
CA ARG A 221 -0.19 19.73 17.31
C ARG A 221 -0.45 19.19 15.90
N ALA A 222 0.09 18.02 15.53
CA ALA A 222 -0.20 17.37 14.25
C ALA A 222 -1.63 16.78 14.14
N LEU A 223 -2.31 16.54 15.28
CA LEU A 223 -3.72 16.13 15.34
C LEU A 223 -4.70 17.31 15.30
N GLY A 224 -4.23 18.52 15.64
CA GLY A 224 -5.08 19.70 15.92
C GLY A 224 -5.67 19.67 17.35
N LEU A 225 -4.81 19.37 18.32
CA LEU A 225 -5.07 19.44 19.77
C LEU A 225 -4.11 20.46 20.41
N GLU A 226 -4.19 21.72 19.95
CA GLU A 226 -3.30 22.80 20.38
C GLU A 226 -3.44 23.13 21.87
N ASP A 227 -4.67 23.13 22.42
CA ASP A 227 -4.90 23.46 23.83
C ASP A 227 -4.30 22.40 24.76
N GLU A 228 -4.47 21.10 24.45
CA GLU A 228 -3.80 20.00 25.15
C GLU A 228 -2.29 20.04 25.00
N ALA A 229 -1.77 20.42 23.82
CA ALA A 229 -0.33 20.54 23.60
C ALA A 229 0.29 21.66 24.46
N ASN A 230 -0.40 22.79 24.59
CA ASN A 230 0.03 23.91 25.43
C ASN A 230 -0.09 23.56 26.93
N LEU A 231 -1.17 22.90 27.35
CA LEU A 231 -1.34 22.42 28.72
C LEU A 231 -0.28 21.39 29.13
N LEU A 232 0.19 20.56 28.18
CA LEU A 232 1.30 19.63 28.38
C LEU A 232 2.65 20.36 28.53
N GLU A 233 2.91 21.41 27.74
CA GLU A 233 4.10 22.27 27.92
C GLU A 233 4.08 23.06 29.24
N ASP A 234 2.91 23.48 29.72
CA ASP A 234 2.76 24.26 30.96
C ASP A 234 2.76 23.41 32.25
N ASN A 235 2.27 22.16 32.22
CA ASN A 235 1.95 21.36 33.43
C ASN A 235 2.39 19.89 33.40
N GLU A 236 2.90 19.39 32.26
CA GLU A 236 3.37 18.00 32.07
C GLU A 236 2.35 16.87 32.37
N ASP A 237 1.06 17.16 32.56
CA ASP A 237 0.05 16.16 32.95
C ASP A 237 -0.37 15.23 31.79
N LEU A 238 0.38 14.14 31.65
CA LEU A 238 0.11 13.01 30.75
C LEU A 238 -1.29 12.39 30.94
N SER A 239 -1.95 12.59 32.08
CA SER A 239 -3.30 12.06 32.37
C SER A 239 -4.38 12.78 31.57
N LEU A 240 -4.25 14.10 31.44
CA LEU A 240 -5.16 14.91 30.61
C LEU A 240 -4.99 14.55 29.13
N VAL A 241 -3.73 14.42 28.67
CA VAL A 241 -3.40 14.00 27.31
C VAL A 241 -3.95 12.60 26.99
N ARG A 242 -3.77 11.63 27.91
CA ARG A 242 -4.32 10.27 27.75
C ARG A 242 -5.86 10.29 27.71
N ARG A 243 -6.53 11.15 28.47
CA ARG A 243 -7.99 11.35 28.41
C ARG A 243 -8.44 11.98 27.09
N ALA A 244 -7.77 13.02 26.61
CA ALA A 244 -8.14 13.73 25.38
C ALA A 244 -7.99 12.81 24.16
N LEU A 245 -6.83 12.15 24.02
CA LEU A 245 -6.59 11.17 22.95
C LEU A 245 -7.60 10.01 23.00
N ALA A 246 -7.96 9.52 24.19
CA ALA A 246 -8.96 8.46 24.34
C ALA A 246 -10.38 8.90 23.95
N SER A 247 -10.76 10.15 24.20
CA SER A 247 -12.06 10.68 23.76
C SER A 247 -12.23 10.75 22.25
N HIS A 248 -11.11 10.71 21.51
CA HIS A 248 -11.06 10.70 20.06
C HIS A 248 -10.91 9.31 19.43
N VAL A 249 -10.86 8.21 20.20
CA VAL A 249 -10.80 6.83 19.66
C VAL A 249 -12.22 6.30 19.38
N GLY A 250 -12.38 5.48 18.33
CA GLY A 250 -13.65 4.81 18.00
C GLY A 250 -14.72 5.75 17.43
N ILE A 251 -14.35 6.93 16.91
CA ILE A 251 -15.30 7.86 16.30
C ILE A 251 -15.50 7.49 14.82
N GLU A 252 -16.73 7.11 14.49
CA GLU A 252 -17.20 6.81 13.12
C GLU A 252 -18.03 7.98 12.55
N PRO A 253 -18.14 8.11 11.21
CA PRO A 253 -17.36 7.42 10.19
C PRO A 253 -16.01 8.12 9.97
N ARG A 254 -14.90 7.38 10.01
CA ARG A 254 -13.53 7.95 9.94
C ARG A 254 -12.50 6.89 9.53
N ASP A 255 -11.47 7.31 8.80
CA ASP A 255 -10.39 6.42 8.33
C ASP A 255 -9.72 5.64 9.49
N MET A 256 -9.85 4.30 9.49
CA MET A 256 -9.24 3.41 10.50
C MET A 256 -7.76 3.67 10.74
N ARG A 257 -7.00 4.21 9.76
CA ARG A 257 -5.57 4.49 9.91
C ARG A 257 -5.31 5.61 10.93
N LEU A 258 -6.24 6.55 11.09
CA LEU A 258 -6.18 7.57 12.12
C LEU A 258 -6.57 6.99 13.49
N ASP A 259 -7.55 6.09 13.54
CA ASP A 259 -7.94 5.43 14.79
C ASP A 259 -6.83 4.50 15.32
N ARG A 260 -6.21 3.71 14.44
CA ARG A 260 -4.97 2.95 14.69
C ARG A 260 -3.84 3.83 15.23
N LEU A 261 -3.67 5.03 14.67
CA LEU A 261 -2.66 6.00 15.10
C LEU A 261 -2.92 6.47 16.54
N LEU A 262 -4.17 6.79 16.89
CA LEU A 262 -4.57 7.18 18.25
C LEU A 262 -4.43 6.00 19.24
N ARG A 263 -4.86 4.79 18.86
CA ARG A 263 -4.75 3.56 19.69
C ARG A 263 -3.30 3.10 19.91
N LEU A 264 -2.39 3.42 19.00
CA LEU A 264 -0.94 3.28 19.18
C LEU A 264 -0.36 4.41 20.04
N ALA A 265 -0.73 5.67 19.79
CA ALA A 265 -0.25 6.81 20.56
C ALA A 265 -0.55 6.64 22.06
N LEU A 266 -1.77 6.22 22.42
CA LEU A 266 -2.17 5.95 23.81
C LEU A 266 -1.32 4.89 24.53
N ARG A 267 -0.80 3.90 23.81
CA ARG A 267 0.09 2.85 24.34
C ARG A 267 1.55 3.31 24.45
N LEU A 268 1.93 4.32 23.67
CA LEU A 268 3.27 4.89 23.59
C LEU A 268 3.46 6.13 24.49
N ILE A 269 2.43 6.57 25.21
CA ILE A 269 2.59 7.59 26.26
C ILE A 269 3.56 7.04 27.33
N PRO A 270 4.61 7.80 27.74
CA PRO A 270 5.51 7.41 28.82
C PRO A 270 4.79 7.02 30.12
N ASN A 271 5.39 6.12 30.89
CA ASN A 271 4.91 5.74 32.23
C ASN A 271 5.99 5.92 33.33
N GLY A 272 7.24 6.24 32.97
CA GLY A 272 8.41 6.16 33.85
C GLY A 272 9.27 4.91 33.62
N ASP A 273 9.16 4.26 32.45
CA ASP A 273 9.82 2.99 32.13
C ASP A 273 11.17 3.21 31.43
N GLU A 274 12.14 2.29 31.60
CA GLU A 274 13.42 2.31 30.84
C GLU A 274 13.22 2.32 29.31
N SER A 275 12.06 1.87 28.84
CA SER A 275 11.70 1.82 27.43
C SER A 275 11.13 3.13 26.87
N ASP A 276 10.86 4.14 27.71
CA ASP A 276 10.16 5.38 27.30
C ASP A 276 10.95 6.16 26.23
N GLY A 277 12.28 6.15 26.25
CA GLY A 277 13.10 6.72 25.17
C GLY A 277 12.84 6.08 23.79
N LYS A 278 12.52 4.77 23.73
CA LYS A 278 12.05 4.13 22.49
C LYS A 278 10.63 4.60 22.16
N LYS A 279 9.71 4.63 23.13
CA LYS A 279 8.31 5.05 22.92
C LYS A 279 8.20 6.48 22.38
N LEU A 280 9.01 7.41 22.90
CA LEU A 280 9.11 8.79 22.42
C LEU A 280 9.59 8.88 20.97
N SER A 281 10.58 8.07 20.58
CA SER A 281 11.01 8.00 19.17
C SER A 281 9.90 7.51 18.24
N LEU A 282 9.05 6.58 18.71
CA LEU A 282 7.88 6.11 17.97
C LEU A 282 6.79 7.19 17.91
N LEU A 283 6.50 7.91 18.99
CA LEU A 283 5.58 9.07 18.99
C LEU A 283 6.01 10.15 18.00
N ALA A 284 7.32 10.45 17.91
CA ALA A 284 7.84 11.39 16.92
C ALA A 284 7.55 10.95 15.47
N THR A 285 7.64 9.64 15.18
CA THR A 285 7.23 9.10 13.87
C THR A 285 5.72 9.08 13.66
N LEU A 286 4.91 8.88 14.71
CA LEU A 286 3.44 9.00 14.60
C LEU A 286 3.03 10.44 14.27
N ALA A 287 3.74 11.45 14.79
CA ALA A 287 3.51 12.84 14.41
C ALA A 287 3.76 13.08 12.90
N ASP A 288 4.83 12.52 12.34
CA ASP A 288 5.10 12.59 10.88
C ASP A 288 4.02 11.87 10.06
N LEU A 289 3.40 10.80 10.59
CA LEU A 289 2.27 10.12 9.95
C LEU A 289 0.97 10.91 10.07
N ALA A 290 0.73 11.62 11.18
CA ALA A 290 -0.40 12.52 11.33
C ALA A 290 -0.30 13.69 10.35
N ASP A 291 0.88 14.30 10.20
CA ASP A 291 1.17 15.30 9.16
C ASP A 291 0.89 14.77 7.73
N GLY A 292 1.23 13.52 7.46
CA GLY A 292 0.96 12.84 6.19
C GLY A 292 -0.55 12.61 5.95
N LEU A 293 -1.28 12.19 6.99
CA LEU A 293 -2.72 12.02 6.96
C LEU A 293 -3.43 13.37 6.78
N SER A 294 -3.03 14.43 7.48
CA SER A 294 -3.60 15.79 7.39
C SER A 294 -3.52 16.37 5.98
N LYS A 295 -2.38 16.18 5.29
CA LYS A 295 -2.23 16.56 3.89
C LYS A 295 -3.15 15.73 2.98
N TRP A 296 -3.22 14.42 3.19
CA TRP A 296 -4.06 13.51 2.40
C TRP A 296 -5.57 13.72 2.62
N THR A 297 -6.02 14.02 3.84
CA THR A 297 -7.43 14.33 4.13
C THR A 297 -7.85 15.65 3.49
N ARG A 298 -7.05 16.72 3.66
CA ARG A 298 -7.26 18.02 3.02
C ARG A 298 -7.39 17.89 1.50
N THR A 299 -6.40 17.29 0.82
CA THR A 299 -6.42 17.12 -0.64
C THR A 299 -7.62 16.29 -1.14
N ARG A 300 -8.11 15.34 -0.33
CA ARG A 300 -9.34 14.58 -0.65
C ARG A 300 -10.64 15.35 -0.39
N LEU A 301 -10.68 16.25 0.59
CA LEU A 301 -11.82 17.16 0.81
C LEU A 301 -11.90 18.18 -0.34
N GLU A 302 -10.77 18.78 -0.69
CA GLU A 302 -10.64 19.75 -1.80
C GLU A 302 -11.08 19.13 -3.14
N ALA A 303 -10.61 17.91 -3.46
CA ALA A 303 -11.03 17.15 -4.64
C ALA A 303 -12.51 16.70 -4.61
N ARG A 304 -13.22 16.93 -3.51
CA ARG A 304 -14.68 16.69 -3.34
C ARG A 304 -15.48 17.99 -3.21
N HIS A 305 -14.82 19.14 -3.38
CA HIS A 305 -15.35 20.48 -3.13
C HIS A 305 -15.88 20.72 -1.70
N ASN A 306 -15.41 19.92 -0.74
CA ASN A 306 -15.59 20.21 0.69
C ASN A 306 -14.44 21.11 1.16
N GLY A 307 -14.73 22.04 2.07
CA GLY A 307 -13.70 22.75 2.82
C GLY A 307 -12.97 21.82 3.80
N SER A 308 -11.72 22.16 4.09
CA SER A 308 -10.95 21.61 5.21
C SER A 308 -10.86 22.68 6.29
N GLU A 309 -11.24 22.32 7.53
CA GLU A 309 -11.13 23.18 8.72
C GLU A 309 -9.67 23.35 9.14
N GLY A 310 -8.80 22.40 8.77
CA GLY A 310 -7.37 22.38 9.07
C GLY A 310 -6.99 21.59 10.32
N VAL A 311 -7.98 21.17 11.11
CA VAL A 311 -7.85 20.23 12.23
C VAL A 311 -8.04 18.82 11.70
N LEU A 312 -7.01 17.98 11.79
CA LEU A 312 -7.01 16.61 11.23
C LEU A 312 -8.17 15.76 11.78
N LEU A 313 -8.45 15.86 13.09
CA LEU A 313 -9.54 15.09 13.73
C LEU A 313 -10.92 15.42 13.13
N ASN A 314 -11.20 16.71 12.86
CA ASN A 314 -12.45 17.15 12.24
C ASN A 314 -12.50 16.81 10.75
N ASP A 315 -11.42 17.12 10.02
CA ASP A 315 -11.31 16.89 8.58
C ASP A 315 -11.43 15.39 8.23
N ALA A 316 -10.95 14.49 9.08
CA ALA A 316 -11.11 13.05 8.91
C ALA A 316 -12.57 12.59 9.05
N ILE A 317 -13.34 13.18 9.97
CA ILE A 317 -14.78 12.89 10.16
C ILE A 317 -15.60 13.49 9.00
N ALA A 318 -15.26 14.71 8.57
CA ALA A 318 -15.88 15.36 7.41
C ALA A 318 -15.62 14.54 6.12
N LEU A 319 -14.43 13.98 5.97
CA LEU A 319 -14.06 13.11 4.85
C LEU A 319 -14.77 11.76 4.93
N GLY A 320 -14.91 11.15 6.11
CA GLY A 320 -15.66 9.91 6.30
C GLY A 320 -17.11 10.04 5.83
N LYS A 321 -17.83 11.03 6.36
CA LYS A 321 -19.22 11.36 5.95
C LYS A 321 -19.33 11.66 4.45
N ALA A 322 -18.32 12.30 3.86
CA ALA A 322 -18.28 12.55 2.42
C ALA A 322 -18.02 11.28 1.60
N LEU A 323 -17.29 10.29 2.13
CA LEU A 323 -17.00 9.01 1.50
C LEU A 323 -18.19 8.04 1.57
N GLU A 324 -18.93 7.98 2.68
CA GLU A 324 -20.21 7.27 2.76
C GLU A 324 -21.19 7.77 1.70
N ARG A 325 -21.42 9.10 1.67
CA ARG A 325 -22.38 9.76 0.78
C ARG A 325 -22.02 9.58 -0.70
N THR A 326 -20.75 9.38 -1.03
CA THR A 326 -20.27 9.13 -2.40
C THR A 326 -18.92 8.40 -2.35
N PRO A 327 -18.89 7.06 -2.49
CA PRO A 327 -17.64 6.31 -2.45
C PRO A 327 -16.68 6.77 -3.55
N GLY A 328 -15.38 6.81 -3.23
CA GLY A 328 -14.34 7.20 -4.18
C GLY A 328 -13.99 6.07 -5.15
N PRO A 329 -13.54 6.38 -6.38
CA PRO A 329 -13.08 5.37 -7.31
C PRO A 329 -11.80 4.67 -6.80
N GLY A 330 -11.73 3.36 -7.01
CA GLY A 330 -10.61 2.51 -6.57
C GLY A 330 -10.86 1.85 -5.22
N THR A 331 -9.81 1.68 -4.42
CA THR A 331 -9.90 1.02 -3.11
C THR A 331 -10.71 1.89 -2.13
N MET A 332 -11.76 1.30 -1.53
CA MET A 332 -12.49 1.93 -0.43
C MET A 332 -11.56 2.17 0.77
N VAL A 333 -11.81 3.27 1.47
CA VAL A 333 -11.21 3.54 2.78
C VAL A 333 -12.17 2.92 3.80
N PRO A 334 -11.70 2.08 4.74
CA PRO A 334 -12.56 1.61 5.83
C PRO A 334 -12.82 2.78 6.79
N LEU A 335 -14.08 2.93 7.22
CA LEU A 335 -14.57 4.10 7.96
C LEU A 335 -15.02 3.76 9.39
N ASP A 336 -14.84 2.51 9.76
CA ASP A 336 -15.28 1.84 10.97
C ASP A 336 -14.23 2.02 12.09
N ALA A 337 -14.58 1.73 13.35
CA ALA A 337 -13.64 1.77 14.46
C ALA A 337 -12.50 0.73 14.31
N ASP A 338 -11.29 1.05 14.79
CA ASP A 338 -10.16 0.11 14.70
C ASP A 338 -10.23 -0.94 15.82
N GLU A 339 -10.93 -2.05 15.58
CA GLU A 339 -11.08 -3.13 16.57
C GLU A 339 -9.78 -3.93 16.83
N PHE A 340 -8.86 -3.93 15.86
CA PHE A 340 -7.66 -4.79 15.83
C PHE A 340 -6.88 -4.85 17.15
N GLU A 341 -6.42 -6.05 17.50
CA GLU A 341 -5.64 -6.32 18.70
C GLU A 341 -4.21 -5.76 18.56
N LEU A 342 -3.97 -4.64 19.25
CA LEU A 342 -2.65 -4.03 19.35
C LEU A 342 -1.91 -4.55 20.59
N PRO A 343 -0.58 -4.78 20.51
CA PRO A 343 0.25 -5.26 21.62
C PRO A 343 0.09 -4.50 22.95
N ALA A 344 0.57 -5.10 24.03
CA ALA A 344 0.64 -4.46 25.35
C ALA A 344 1.51 -3.18 25.31
N SER A 345 1.34 -2.30 26.28
CA SER A 345 2.18 -1.09 26.48
C SER A 345 3.67 -1.41 26.62
N ASP A 346 3.97 -2.62 27.07
CA ASP A 346 5.28 -3.04 27.55
C ASP A 346 6.07 -3.71 26.41
N ASP A 347 5.37 -4.29 25.43
CA ASP A 347 5.94 -4.83 24.19
C ASP A 347 6.30 -3.71 23.20
N THR A 348 7.38 -3.00 23.50
CA THR A 348 7.87 -1.92 22.62
C THR A 348 8.36 -2.41 21.26
N GLU A 349 8.61 -3.71 21.05
CA GLU A 349 9.03 -4.25 19.76
C GLU A 349 7.82 -4.57 18.87
N GLY A 350 6.76 -5.18 19.41
CA GLY A 350 5.46 -5.30 18.73
C GLY A 350 4.86 -3.94 18.39
N LEU A 351 4.92 -2.96 19.30
CA LEU A 351 4.48 -1.59 19.00
C LEU A 351 5.33 -0.93 17.91
N ALA A 352 6.65 -1.11 17.89
CA ALA A 352 7.51 -0.63 16.81
C ALA A 352 7.17 -1.30 15.46
N ASN A 353 6.84 -2.59 15.46
CA ASN A 353 6.41 -3.32 14.27
C ASN A 353 5.07 -2.77 13.74
N GLU A 354 4.09 -2.52 14.62
CA GLU A 354 2.79 -1.95 14.23
C GLU A 354 2.89 -0.50 13.74
N VAL A 355 3.73 0.33 14.34
CA VAL A 355 4.06 1.67 13.81
C VAL A 355 4.66 1.55 12.39
N ASN A 356 5.50 0.55 12.11
CA ASN A 356 6.03 0.29 10.77
C ASN A 356 5.01 -0.35 9.81
N VAL A 357 3.99 -1.06 10.29
CA VAL A 357 2.82 -1.47 9.48
C VAL A 357 1.99 -0.24 9.11
N LEU A 358 1.65 0.61 10.07
CA LEU A 358 0.90 1.85 9.86
C LEU A 358 1.62 2.80 8.90
N LYS A 359 2.92 3.02 9.09
CA LYS A 359 3.77 3.83 8.19
C LYS A 359 3.64 3.42 6.73
N ARG A 360 3.67 2.11 6.45
CA ARG A 360 3.44 1.56 5.10
C ARG A 360 2.01 1.80 4.60
N ARG A 361 0.99 1.69 5.45
CA ARG A 361 -0.44 1.96 5.10
C ARG A 361 -0.74 3.46 4.90
N VAL A 362 0.00 4.36 5.52
CA VAL A 362 -0.14 5.82 5.35
C VAL A 362 0.61 6.30 4.11
N MET A 363 1.86 5.84 3.90
CA MET A 363 2.70 6.29 2.77
C MET A 363 2.32 5.70 1.40
N LEU A 364 1.30 4.82 1.30
CA LEU A 364 0.78 4.30 0.03
C LEU A 364 -0.13 5.33 -0.68
N SER A 365 0.51 6.34 -1.26
CA SER A 365 -0.08 7.42 -2.07
C SER A 365 -0.61 6.94 -3.43
N SER A 366 -1.62 6.07 -3.43
CA SER A 366 -2.32 5.63 -4.65
C SER A 366 -3.80 5.27 -4.46
N SER A 367 -4.26 4.99 -3.23
CA SER A 367 -5.68 4.73 -2.96
C SER A 367 -6.54 5.99 -3.20
N GLY A 368 -7.20 6.07 -4.35
CA GLY A 368 -8.23 7.07 -4.68
C GLY A 368 -7.95 8.01 -5.86
N GLY A 369 -6.84 7.87 -6.57
CA GLY A 369 -6.61 8.53 -7.87
C GLY A 369 -6.38 10.05 -7.90
N VAL A 370 -6.50 10.75 -6.78
CA VAL A 370 -6.11 12.17 -6.65
C VAL A 370 -4.59 12.30 -6.70
N ARG A 371 -4.09 13.28 -7.44
CA ARG A 371 -2.66 13.59 -7.67
C ARG A 371 -2.41 15.08 -7.49
#